data_AF-A0A453EEH4-F1
#
_entry.id   AF-A0A453EEH4-F1
#
_cell.length_a   1.000
_cell.length_b   1.000
_cell.length_c   1.000
_cell.angle_alpha   90.00
_cell.angle_beta   90.00
_cell.angle_gamma   90.00
#
_symmetry.space_group_name_H-M   'P 1'
#
loop_
_entity.id
_entity.type
_entity.pdbx_description
1 polymer ?
#
loop_
_entity_poly.entity_id
_entity_poly.type
_entity_poly.pdbx_seq_one_letter_code
_entity_poly.pdbx_strand_id
1 'polypeptide(L)'
;MIFIHGFVHGDPHPGNILVSPRGQGRFSLVLLDHGIYKELDPKFRLDYCKLWKALISLDVQKILELGEQFGVGKYAKYFPLIFTGRTIDSKSALGTQISGEEKTRIKQDLNSLGMDDISSFMESLPPDFLVILRTDGLLRSILGNLGAPRHVRLLAYAKCAIYGHEEQSRLESELARLLVQFNDYKHKAKDKLSWMLQK
;
A
#
# COMPACT_ATOMS: atom_id res chain seq x y z
N MET A 1 1.46 2.67 -9.21
CA MET A 1 0.49 1.65 -9.68
C MET A 1 -0.34 1.15 -8.51
N ILE A 2 0.26 0.45 -7.54
CA ILE A 2 -0.44 -0.17 -6.38
C ILE A 2 -1.23 0.86 -5.55
N PHE A 3 -0.53 1.79 -4.90
CA PHE A 3 -1.13 2.72 -3.93
C PHE A 3 -2.11 3.73 -4.54
N ILE A 4 -1.84 4.17 -5.76
CA ILE A 4 -2.58 5.26 -6.40
C ILE A 4 -3.73 4.68 -7.23
N HIS A 5 -3.43 3.73 -8.12
CA HIS A 5 -4.40 3.26 -9.12
C HIS A 5 -5.03 1.92 -8.75
N GLY A 6 -4.53 1.19 -7.74
CA GLY A 6 -5.05 -0.13 -7.40
C GLY A 6 -4.63 -1.24 -8.37
N PHE A 7 -3.58 -1.04 -9.17
CA PHE A 7 -3.08 -2.07 -10.10
C PHE A 7 -1.72 -2.62 -9.66
N VAL A 8 -1.57 -3.94 -9.73
CA VAL A 8 -0.31 -4.65 -9.53
C VAL A 8 0.09 -5.35 -10.82
N HIS A 9 1.30 -5.06 -11.31
CA HIS A 9 1.96 -5.85 -12.34
C HIS A 9 2.51 -7.10 -11.66
N GLY A 10 1.92 -8.27 -11.92
CA GLY A 10 2.21 -9.52 -11.20
C GLY A 10 3.54 -10.18 -11.54
N ASP A 11 4.19 -9.76 -12.62
CA ASP A 11 5.52 -10.24 -13.00
C ASP A 11 6.47 -9.14 -13.54
N PRO A 12 6.91 -8.19 -12.69
CA PRO A 12 7.75 -7.08 -13.13
C PRO A 12 9.21 -7.52 -13.30
N HIS A 13 9.49 -8.61 -14.03
CA HIS A 13 10.85 -9.09 -14.24
C HIS A 13 11.67 -8.12 -15.10
N PRO A 14 13.01 -8.13 -15.04
CA PRO A 14 13.86 -7.19 -15.79
C PRO A 14 13.55 -7.11 -17.29
N GLY A 15 13.27 -8.25 -17.94
CA GLY A 15 12.92 -8.28 -19.37
C GLY A 15 11.63 -7.53 -19.76
N ASN A 16 10.75 -7.22 -18.80
CA ASN A 16 9.50 -6.50 -19.02
C ASN A 16 9.63 -4.99 -18.79
N ILE A 17 10.79 -4.52 -18.33
CA ILE A 17 11.03 -3.12 -17.98
C ILE A 17 12.19 -2.60 -18.82
N LEU A 18 11.87 -1.76 -19.80
CA LEU A 18 12.88 -1.06 -20.60
C LEU A 18 13.04 0.39 -20.14
N VAL A 19 14.26 0.89 -20.25
CA VAL A 19 14.56 2.31 -20.07
C VAL A 19 14.72 2.92 -21.46
N SER A 20 13.79 3.79 -21.84
CA SER A 20 13.84 4.55 -23.09
C SER A 20 14.40 5.95 -22.82
N PRO A 21 15.61 6.30 -23.31
CA PRO A 21 16.16 7.64 -23.17
C PRO A 21 15.31 8.67 -23.90
N ARG A 22 15.09 9.84 -23.29
CA ARG A 22 14.37 10.97 -23.90
C ARG A 22 15.24 12.21 -24.14
N GLY A 23 16.57 12.05 -24.04
CA GLY A 23 17.53 13.16 -24.10
C GLY A 23 17.58 13.97 -22.80
N GLN A 24 18.59 14.83 -22.67
CA GLN A 24 18.76 15.75 -21.52
C GLN A 24 18.68 15.07 -20.13
N GLY A 25 19.23 13.85 -20.01
CA GLY A 25 19.20 13.09 -18.75
C GLY A 25 17.80 12.57 -18.35
N ARG A 26 16.80 12.71 -19.22
CA ARG A 26 15.45 12.19 -19.00
C ARG A 26 15.31 10.80 -19.60
N PHE A 27 14.46 9.99 -18.97
CA PHE A 27 14.10 8.68 -19.47
C PHE A 27 12.61 8.41 -19.25
N SER A 28 12.10 7.40 -19.93
CA SER A 28 10.80 6.79 -19.66
C SER A 28 11.00 5.32 -19.37
N LEU A 29 10.22 4.80 -18.43
CA LEU A 29 10.10 3.36 -18.24
C LEU A 29 9.01 2.86 -19.18
N VAL A 30 9.36 1.85 -19.97
CA VAL A 30 8.43 1.15 -20.86
C VAL A 30 8.17 -0.22 -20.25
N LEU A 31 6.90 -0.51 -19.98
CA LEU A 31 6.43 -1.83 -19.55
C LEU A 31 5.93 -2.56 -20.79
N LEU A 32 6.40 -3.78 -21.02
CA LEU A 32 6.07 -4.54 -22.24
C LEU A 32 4.92 -5.51 -22.01
N ASP A 33 5.07 -6.38 -21.01
CA ASP A 33 4.12 -7.46 -20.74
C ASP A 33 2.96 -6.96 -19.86
N HIS A 34 1.75 -7.05 -20.40
CA HIS A 34 0.52 -6.72 -19.70
C HIS A 34 -0.36 -7.92 -19.38
N GLY A 35 0.16 -9.15 -19.54
CA GLY A 35 -0.58 -10.39 -19.37
C GLY A 35 -0.94 -10.74 -17.92
N ILE A 36 -0.17 -10.24 -16.93
CA ILE A 36 -0.40 -10.54 -15.51
C ILE A 36 -0.64 -9.25 -14.75
N TYR A 37 -1.84 -8.69 -14.88
CA TYR A 37 -2.29 -7.57 -14.07
C TYR A 37 -3.37 -8.02 -13.10
N LYS A 38 -3.25 -7.53 -11.87
CA LYS A 38 -4.29 -7.69 -10.84
C LYS A 38 -4.80 -6.32 -10.45
N GLU A 39 -6.10 -6.12 -10.60
CA GLU A 39 -6.81 -5.03 -9.95
C GLU A 39 -7.11 -5.41 -8.50
N LEU A 40 -6.75 -4.52 -7.60
CA LEU A 40 -6.97 -4.64 -6.16
C LEU A 40 -8.37 -4.15 -5.83
N ASP A 41 -8.98 -4.78 -4.84
CA ASP A 41 -10.22 -4.24 -4.27
C ASP A 41 -9.98 -2.80 -3.77
N PRO A 42 -10.88 -1.83 -4.07
CA PRO A 42 -10.67 -0.44 -3.69
C PRO A 42 -10.52 -0.22 -2.19
N LYS A 43 -11.27 -0.97 -1.37
CA LYS A 43 -11.16 -0.91 0.10
C LYS A 43 -9.83 -1.50 0.54
N PHE A 44 -9.45 -2.66 0.01
CA PHE A 44 -8.14 -3.27 0.28
C PHE A 44 -6.99 -2.30 -0.06
N ARG A 45 -7.01 -1.67 -1.24
CA ARG A 45 -6.00 -0.67 -1.65
C ARG A 45 -5.86 0.45 -0.62
N LEU A 46 -6.97 0.99 -0.13
CA LEU A 46 -6.97 2.08 0.85
C LEU A 46 -6.46 1.63 2.21
N ASP A 47 -6.89 0.47 2.68
CA ASP A 47 -6.41 -0.10 3.94
C ASP A 47 -4.92 -0.46 3.86
N TYR A 48 -4.44 -0.88 2.68
CA TYR A 48 -3.01 -1.08 2.43
C TYR A 48 -2.22 0.25 2.47
N CYS A 49 -2.78 1.35 1.98
CA CYS A 49 -2.17 2.68 2.14
C CYS A 49 -2.11 3.09 3.62
N LYS A 50 -3.18 2.83 4.39
CA LYS A 50 -3.20 3.08 5.85
C LYS A 50 -2.16 2.22 6.58
N LEU A 51 -1.98 0.97 6.16
CA LEU A 51 -0.96 0.08 6.73
C LEU A 51 0.42 0.68 6.51
N TRP A 52 0.75 1.12 5.29
CA TRP A 52 2.03 1.77 5.03
C TRP A 52 2.23 3.04 5.85
N LYS A 53 1.20 3.89 5.97
CA LYS A 53 1.23 5.07 6.85
C LYS A 53 1.55 4.67 8.30
N ALA A 54 0.87 3.66 8.84
CA ALA A 54 1.12 3.16 10.19
C ALA A 54 2.53 2.60 10.36
N LEU A 55 3.05 1.84 9.38
CA LEU A 55 4.42 1.32 9.36
C LEU A 55 5.47 2.42 9.40
N ILE A 56 5.24 3.54 8.72
CA ILE A 56 6.19 4.68 8.67
C ILE A 56 6.13 5.47 9.98
N SER A 57 4.92 5.67 10.50
CA SER A 57 4.68 6.39 11.76
C SER A 57 4.95 5.54 13.01
N LEU A 58 5.33 4.26 12.84
CA LEU A 58 5.52 3.29 13.92
C LEU A 58 4.28 3.15 14.82
N ASP A 59 3.09 3.27 14.23
CA ASP A 59 1.81 3.17 14.94
C ASP A 59 1.43 1.70 15.11
N VAL A 60 1.92 1.11 16.20
CA VAL A 60 1.72 -0.31 16.55
C VAL A 60 0.24 -0.65 16.69
N GLN A 61 -0.55 0.21 17.33
CA GLN A 61 -1.98 -0.03 17.52
C GLN A 61 -2.67 -0.10 16.16
N LYS A 62 -2.36 0.84 15.26
CA LYS A 62 -2.96 0.86 13.93
C LYS A 62 -2.55 -0.32 13.07
N ILE A 63 -1.31 -0.80 13.20
CA ILE A 63 -0.84 -2.01 12.50
C ILE A 63 -1.65 -3.23 12.94
N LEU A 64 -1.90 -3.39 14.24
CA LEU A 64 -2.67 -4.52 14.78
C LEU A 64 -4.14 -4.42 14.36
N GLU A 65 -4.76 -3.24 14.46
CA GLU A 65 -6.13 -3.01 13.99
C GLU A 65 -6.31 -3.37 12.51
N LEU A 66 -5.38 -2.93 11.65
CA LEU A 66 -5.42 -3.27 10.23
C LEU A 66 -5.14 -4.76 10.00
N GLY A 67 -4.28 -5.36 10.82
CA GLY A 67 -4.07 -6.80 10.88
C GLY A 67 -5.35 -7.61 11.07
N GLU A 68 -6.17 -7.22 12.04
CA GLU A 68 -7.49 -7.81 12.26
C GLU A 68 -8.41 -7.59 11.06
N GLN A 69 -8.41 -6.38 10.48
CA GLN A 69 -9.22 -6.08 9.28
C GLN A 69 -8.81 -6.90 8.06
N PHE A 70 -7.54 -7.27 7.94
CA PHE A 70 -7.04 -8.15 6.90
C PHE A 70 -7.24 -9.64 7.22
N GLY A 71 -7.74 -9.99 8.42
CA GLY A 71 -7.90 -11.39 8.85
C GLY A 71 -6.61 -12.05 9.33
N VAL A 72 -5.54 -11.29 9.50
CA VAL A 72 -4.19 -11.78 9.83
C VAL A 72 -3.94 -11.84 11.34
N GLY A 73 -4.82 -11.21 12.13
CA GLY A 73 -4.93 -11.35 13.57
C GLY A 73 -3.59 -11.27 14.31
N LYS A 74 -3.29 -12.30 15.13
CA LYS A 74 -2.05 -12.39 15.92
C LYS A 74 -0.76 -12.29 15.10
N TYR A 75 -0.80 -12.59 13.80
CA TYR A 75 0.37 -12.53 12.92
C TYR A 75 0.64 -11.13 12.36
N ALA A 76 -0.27 -10.18 12.55
CA ALA A 76 -0.09 -8.78 12.12
C ALA A 76 1.17 -8.13 12.71
N LYS A 77 1.63 -8.63 13.87
CA LYS A 77 2.88 -8.19 14.50
C LYS A 77 4.12 -8.38 13.61
N TYR A 78 4.03 -9.24 12.59
CA TYR A 78 5.10 -9.50 11.62
C TYR A 78 5.07 -8.58 10.40
N PHE A 79 4.03 -7.75 10.20
CA PHE A 79 3.99 -6.82 9.07
C PHE A 79 5.18 -5.85 9.00
N PRO A 80 5.65 -5.22 10.11
CA PRO A 80 6.87 -4.41 10.09
C PRO A 80 8.07 -5.18 9.54
N LEU A 81 8.19 -6.46 9.91
CA LEU A 81 9.28 -7.31 9.46
C LEU A 81 9.15 -7.69 7.98
N ILE A 82 7.94 -8.02 7.53
CA ILE A 82 7.71 -8.44 6.15
C ILE A 82 7.91 -7.29 5.15
N PHE A 83 7.38 -6.10 5.47
CA PHE A 83 7.39 -4.97 4.53
C PHE A 83 8.60 -4.06 4.69
N THR A 84 9.01 -3.80 5.93
CA THR A 84 10.07 -2.84 6.24
C THR A 84 11.31 -3.50 6.82
N GLY A 85 11.31 -4.82 7.00
CA GLY A 85 12.31 -5.65 7.69
C GLY A 85 12.84 -4.97 8.93
N ARG A 86 11.95 -4.80 9.89
CA ARG A 86 12.16 -4.26 11.24
C ARG A 86 11.28 -5.02 12.20
N THR A 87 11.64 -5.03 13.47
CA THR A 87 10.70 -5.50 14.48
C THR A 87 9.64 -4.43 14.77
N ILE A 88 8.54 -4.86 15.38
CA ILE A 88 7.43 -3.98 15.76
C ILE A 88 7.82 -2.95 16.84
N ASP A 89 8.85 -3.26 17.62
CA ASP A 89 9.44 -2.45 18.69
C ASP A 89 10.61 -1.55 18.20
N SER A 90 10.97 -1.62 16.91
CA SER A 90 12.06 -0.83 16.35
C SER A 90 11.74 0.66 16.32
N LYS A 91 12.59 1.49 16.94
CA LYS A 91 12.47 2.97 16.96
C LYS A 91 13.32 3.68 15.91
N SER A 92 14.03 2.92 15.06
CA SER A 92 14.97 3.49 14.10
C SER A 92 14.26 4.14 12.90
N ALA A 93 14.87 5.13 12.24
CA ALA A 93 14.29 5.82 11.08
C ALA A 93 14.25 4.92 9.81
N LEU A 94 13.19 4.99 8.98
CA LEU A 94 12.95 4.08 7.84
C LEU A 94 14.16 3.88 6.90
N GLY A 95 14.58 2.63 6.74
CA GLY A 95 15.67 2.25 5.84
C GLY A 95 17.08 2.24 6.43
N THR A 96 17.25 2.54 7.73
CA THR A 96 18.50 2.29 8.46
C THR A 96 18.82 0.78 8.54
N GLN A 97 20.10 0.46 8.76
CA GLN A 97 20.51 -0.91 9.04
C GLN A 97 19.92 -1.39 10.38
N ILE A 98 19.54 -2.67 10.41
CA ILE A 98 19.11 -3.37 11.62
C ILE A 98 20.34 -3.63 12.48
N SER A 99 20.26 -3.41 13.79
CA SER A 99 21.38 -3.74 14.69
C SER A 99 21.61 -5.25 14.76
N GLY A 100 22.83 -5.67 15.09
CA GLY A 100 23.14 -7.11 15.26
C GLY A 100 22.26 -7.78 16.32
N GLU A 101 21.93 -7.05 17.38
CA GLU A 101 21.04 -7.52 18.44
C GLU A 101 19.59 -7.69 17.95
N GLU A 102 19.06 -6.71 17.22
CA GLU A 102 17.70 -6.77 16.67
C GLU A 102 17.58 -7.92 15.66
N LYS A 103 18.62 -8.14 14.83
CA LYS A 103 18.70 -9.30 13.93
C LYS A 103 18.68 -10.63 14.68
N THR A 104 19.34 -10.71 15.84
CA THR A 104 19.38 -11.93 16.66
C THR A 104 18.02 -12.20 17.30
N ARG A 105 17.35 -11.17 17.83
CA ARG A 105 15.98 -11.27 18.37
C ARG A 105 14.98 -11.70 17.29
N ILE A 106 15.05 -11.10 16.10
CA ILE A 106 14.23 -11.52 14.93
C ILE A 106 14.44 -13.01 14.65
N LYS A 107 15.69 -13.45 14.59
CA LYS A 107 16.00 -14.85 14.28
C LYS A 107 15.42 -15.81 15.33
N GLN A 108 15.49 -15.45 16.62
CA GLN A 108 14.93 -16.25 17.70
C GLN A 108 13.39 -16.33 17.62
N ASP A 109 12.73 -15.19 17.42
CA ASP A 109 11.26 -15.13 17.29
C ASP A 109 10.79 -15.91 16.05
N LEU A 110 11.45 -15.75 14.91
CA LEU A 110 11.13 -16.52 13.69
C LEU A 110 11.39 -18.02 13.84
N ASN A 111 12.44 -18.42 14.56
CA ASN A 111 12.72 -19.83 14.82
C ASN A 111 11.68 -20.48 15.75
N SER A 112 10.91 -19.69 16.50
CA SER A 112 9.81 -20.19 17.32
C SER A 112 8.54 -20.46 16.52
N LEU A 113 8.45 -19.95 15.28
CA LEU A 113 7.33 -20.22 14.38
C LEU A 113 7.47 -21.62 13.77
N GLY A 114 6.47 -22.45 13.99
CA GLY A 114 6.35 -23.75 13.33
C GLY A 114 5.87 -23.63 11.89
N MET A 115 5.91 -24.74 11.15
CA MET A 115 5.30 -24.81 9.81
C MET A 115 3.79 -24.53 9.87
N ASP A 116 3.11 -24.96 10.92
CA ASP A 116 1.67 -24.70 11.10
C ASP A 116 1.35 -23.22 11.24
N ASP A 117 2.22 -22.44 11.91
CA ASP A 117 2.08 -21.00 12.01
C ASP A 117 2.29 -20.30 10.67
N ILE A 118 3.26 -20.77 9.88
CA ILE A 118 3.53 -20.24 8.54
C ILE A 118 2.33 -20.53 7.62
N SER A 119 1.83 -21.75 7.63
CA SER A 119 0.64 -22.14 6.86
C SER A 119 -0.58 -21.31 7.28
N SER A 120 -0.84 -21.20 8.58
CA SER A 120 -1.95 -20.40 9.12
C SER A 120 -1.84 -18.93 8.71
N PHE A 121 -0.64 -18.35 8.76
CA PHE A 121 -0.40 -16.98 8.31
C PHE A 121 -0.70 -16.84 6.81
N MET A 122 -0.18 -17.74 5.98
CA MET A 122 -0.37 -17.68 4.53
C MET A 122 -1.83 -17.88 4.13
N GLU A 123 -2.57 -18.76 4.82
CA GLU A 123 -4.00 -18.98 4.62
C GLU A 123 -4.85 -17.79 5.08
N SER A 124 -4.40 -17.07 6.10
CA SER A 124 -5.09 -15.88 6.62
C SER A 124 -4.93 -14.64 5.73
N LEU A 125 -3.90 -14.61 4.86
CA LEU A 125 -3.62 -13.44 4.04
C LEU A 125 -4.66 -13.28 2.91
N PRO A 126 -5.22 -12.08 2.73
CA PRO A 126 -6.03 -11.77 1.57
C PRO A 126 -5.28 -12.10 0.26
N PRO A 127 -5.95 -12.62 -0.79
CA PRO A 127 -5.31 -12.96 -2.06
C PRO A 127 -4.51 -11.81 -2.67
N ASP A 128 -5.00 -10.58 -2.50
CA ASP A 128 -4.35 -9.36 -2.96
C ASP A 128 -2.98 -9.12 -2.28
N PHE A 129 -2.80 -9.53 -1.01
CA PHE A 129 -1.49 -9.49 -0.35
C PHE A 129 -0.48 -10.42 -1.01
N LEU A 130 -0.89 -11.63 -1.41
CA LEU A 130 0.04 -12.61 -2.01
C LEU A 130 0.64 -12.07 -3.31
N VAL A 131 -0.19 -11.41 -4.13
CA VAL A 131 0.26 -10.76 -5.37
C VAL A 131 1.22 -9.61 -5.07
N ILE A 132 0.91 -8.78 -4.07
CA ILE A 132 1.79 -7.69 -3.63
C ILE A 132 3.13 -8.22 -3.10
N LEU A 133 3.11 -9.27 -2.27
CA LEU A 133 4.33 -9.86 -1.69
C LEU A 133 5.24 -10.45 -2.75
N ARG A 134 4.67 -11.16 -3.73
CA ARG A 134 5.41 -11.67 -4.89
C ARG A 134 6.04 -10.53 -5.69
N THR A 135 5.24 -9.51 -6.01
CA THR A 135 5.67 -8.33 -6.77
C THR A 135 6.78 -7.59 -6.03
N ASP A 136 6.62 -7.36 -4.73
CA ASP A 136 7.64 -6.70 -3.91
C ASP A 136 8.93 -7.52 -3.92
N GLY A 137 8.86 -8.84 -3.73
CA GLY A 137 9.99 -9.76 -3.81
C GLY A 137 10.83 -9.59 -5.09
N LEU A 138 10.16 -9.58 -6.25
CA LEU A 138 10.81 -9.35 -7.55
C LEU A 138 11.43 -7.95 -7.62
N LEU A 139 10.72 -6.91 -7.18
CA LEU A 139 11.26 -5.56 -7.10
C LEU A 139 12.49 -5.46 -6.19
N ARG A 140 12.54 -6.19 -5.06
CA ARG A 140 13.73 -6.21 -4.19
C ARG A 140 14.93 -6.82 -4.91
N SER A 141 14.72 -7.89 -5.66
CA SER A 141 15.78 -8.54 -6.43
C SER A 141 16.34 -7.59 -7.50
N ILE A 142 15.46 -6.94 -8.27
CA ILE A 142 15.84 -5.98 -9.32
C ILE A 142 16.63 -4.82 -8.74
N LEU A 143 16.09 -4.19 -7.69
CA LEU A 143 16.75 -3.05 -7.04
C LEU A 143 18.08 -3.45 -6.40
N GLY A 144 18.17 -4.66 -5.84
CA GLY A 144 19.42 -5.21 -5.31
C GLY A 144 20.48 -5.37 -6.40
N ASN A 145 20.11 -5.92 -7.56
CA ASN A 145 21.00 -6.09 -8.71
C ASN A 145 21.46 -4.75 -9.30
N LEU A 146 20.64 -3.71 -9.20
CA LEU A 146 20.96 -2.34 -9.62
C LEU A 146 21.75 -1.55 -8.55
N GLY A 147 22.05 -2.14 -7.39
CA GLY A 147 22.73 -1.47 -6.28
C GLY A 147 21.91 -0.39 -5.59
N ALA A 148 20.59 -0.36 -5.82
CA ALA A 148 19.71 0.65 -5.23
C ALA A 148 19.55 0.40 -3.72
N PRO A 149 19.83 1.41 -2.86
CA PRO A 149 19.66 1.25 -1.43
C PRO A 149 18.22 0.96 -1.04
N ARG A 150 18.03 0.08 -0.05
CA ARG A 150 16.72 -0.31 0.47
C ARG A 150 15.82 0.87 0.84
N HIS A 151 16.39 1.91 1.46
CA HIS A 151 15.64 3.08 1.91
C HIS A 151 14.95 3.81 0.75
N VAL A 152 15.51 3.78 -0.47
CA VAL A 152 14.92 4.40 -1.65
C VAL A 152 13.56 3.78 -1.98
N ARG A 153 13.46 2.44 -1.96
CA ARG A 153 12.19 1.73 -2.17
C ARG A 153 11.17 2.07 -1.09
N LEU A 154 11.60 1.99 0.17
CA LEU A 154 10.71 2.22 1.32
C LEU A 154 10.17 3.65 1.33
N LEU A 155 11.00 4.65 1.01
CA LEU A 155 10.57 6.03 0.87
C LEU A 155 9.64 6.23 -0.34
N ALA A 156 9.88 5.55 -1.45
CA ALA A 156 8.99 5.61 -2.61
C ALA A 156 7.60 5.05 -2.27
N TYR A 157 7.54 3.90 -1.60
CA TYR A 157 6.29 3.30 -1.15
C TYR A 157 5.58 4.20 -0.14
N ALA A 158 6.30 4.75 0.83
CA ALA A 158 5.77 5.70 1.79
C ALA A 158 5.11 6.91 1.14
N LYS A 159 5.83 7.57 0.21
CA LYS A 159 5.31 8.72 -0.54
C LYS A 159 4.05 8.35 -1.34
N CYS A 160 4.08 7.22 -2.04
CA CYS A 160 2.94 6.78 -2.85
C CYS A 160 1.73 6.38 -2.01
N ALA A 161 1.94 5.76 -0.85
CA ALA A 161 0.88 5.36 0.08
C ALA A 161 0.18 6.57 0.70
N ILE A 162 0.95 7.57 1.15
CA ILE A 162 0.40 8.82 1.68
C ILE A 162 -0.41 9.53 0.59
N TYR A 163 0.18 9.71 -0.59
CA TYR A 163 -0.48 10.36 -1.71
C TYR A 163 -1.77 9.62 -2.13
N GLY A 164 -1.71 8.29 -2.30
CA GLY A 164 -2.87 7.48 -2.68
C GLY A 164 -4.01 7.54 -1.66
N HIS A 165 -3.70 7.64 -0.36
CA HIS A 165 -4.70 7.79 0.69
C HIS A 165 -5.30 9.19 0.74
N GLU A 166 -4.49 10.24 0.59
CA GLU A 166 -4.93 11.64 0.63
C GLU A 166 -5.75 12.02 -0.60
N GLU A 167 -5.36 11.56 -1.79
CA GLU A 167 -6.08 11.85 -3.03
C GLU A 167 -7.51 11.29 -2.98
N GLN A 168 -7.69 10.07 -2.46
CA GLN A 168 -9.01 9.50 -2.23
C GLN A 168 -9.83 10.35 -1.23
N SER A 169 -9.21 10.75 -0.13
CA SER A 169 -9.88 11.57 0.89
C SER A 169 -10.33 12.93 0.32
N ARG A 170 -9.53 13.51 -0.59
CA ARG A 170 -9.86 14.75 -1.30
C ARG A 170 -11.05 14.55 -2.23
N LEU A 171 -11.06 13.48 -3.02
CA LEU A 171 -12.16 13.15 -3.93
C LEU A 171 -13.47 12.92 -3.19
N GLU A 172 -13.44 12.19 -2.07
CA GLU A 172 -14.61 11.97 -1.21
C GLU A 172 -15.15 13.29 -0.63
N SER A 173 -14.25 14.18 -0.22
CA SER A 173 -14.62 15.52 0.29
C SER A 173 -15.20 16.43 -0.80
N GLU A 174 -14.70 16.34 -2.04
CA GLU A 174 -15.25 17.07 -3.20
C GLU A 174 -16.62 16.54 -3.60
N LEU A 175 -16.80 15.22 -3.68
CA LEU A 175 -18.09 14.59 -3.95
C LEU A 175 -19.13 14.94 -2.89
N ALA A 176 -18.77 14.88 -1.61
CA ALA A 176 -19.66 15.28 -0.52
C ALA A 176 -20.12 16.73 -0.67
N ARG A 177 -19.20 17.65 -1.03
CA ARG A 177 -19.54 19.06 -1.28
C ARG A 177 -20.48 19.23 -2.48
N LEU A 178 -20.23 18.52 -3.58
CA LEU A 178 -21.11 18.56 -4.76
C LEU A 178 -22.50 18.00 -4.46
N LEU A 179 -22.61 16.92 -3.68
CA LEU A 179 -23.88 16.33 -3.28
C LEU A 179 -24.71 17.29 -2.41
N VAL A 180 -24.07 17.98 -1.46
CA VAL A 180 -24.73 19.03 -0.66
C VAL A 180 -25.24 20.16 -1.56
N GLN A 181 -24.41 20.65 -2.48
CA GLN A 181 -24.83 21.69 -3.43
C GLN A 181 -26.02 21.22 -4.30
N PHE A 182 -25.97 20.00 -4.82
CA PHE A 182 -27.04 19.45 -5.63
C PHE A 182 -28.37 19.34 -4.86
N ASN A 183 -28.33 18.90 -3.60
CA ASN A 183 -29.51 18.85 -2.73
C ASN A 183 -30.08 20.24 -2.44
N ASP A 184 -29.23 21.24 -2.18
CA ASP A 184 -29.66 22.64 -2.02
C ASP A 184 -30.34 23.19 -3.28
N TYR A 185 -29.78 22.91 -4.46
CA TYR A 185 -30.39 23.28 -5.74
C TYR A 185 -31.75 22.60 -5.93
N LYS A 186 -31.86 21.31 -5.60
CA LYS A 186 -33.11 20.54 -5.70
C LYS A 186 -34.19 21.11 -4.77
N HIS A 187 -33.82 21.48 -3.55
CA HIS A 187 -34.73 22.14 -2.60
C HIS A 187 -35.22 23.49 -3.14
N LYS A 188 -34.31 24.37 -3.57
CA LYS A 188 -34.67 25.68 -4.15
C LYS A 188 -35.55 25.55 -5.39
N ALA A 189 -35.29 24.57 -6.25
CA ALA A 189 -36.11 24.31 -7.43
C ALA A 189 -37.52 23.85 -7.05
N LYS A 190 -37.65 22.98 -6.04
CA LYS A 190 -38.94 22.51 -5.52
C LYS A 190 -39.75 23.65 -4.89
N ASP A 191 -39.11 24.50 -4.09
CA ASP A 191 -39.77 25.66 -3.46
C ASP A 191 -40.26 26.65 -4.52
N LYS A 192 -39.45 26.91 -5.56
CA LYS A 192 -39.83 27.76 -6.69
C LYS A 192 -40.99 27.18 -7.49
N LEU A 193 -41.01 25.87 -7.72
CA LEU A 193 -42.11 25.19 -8.42
C LEU A 193 -43.40 25.26 -7.59
N SER A 194 -43.31 25.05 -6.27
CA SER A 194 -44.45 25.14 -5.35
C SER A 194 -45.04 26.55 -5.32
N TRP A 195 -44.20 27.59 -5.34
CA TRP A 195 -44.66 28.98 -5.44
C TRP A 195 -45.37 29.27 -6.76
N MET A 196 -44.90 28.71 -7.88
CA MET A 196 -45.53 28.88 -9.19
C MET A 196 -46.89 28.18 -9.29
N LEU A 197 -47.10 27.06 -8.59
CA LEU A 197 -48.35 26.29 -8.61
C LEU A 197 -49.43 26.83 -7.63
N GLN A 198 -49.07 27.77 -6.75
CA GLN A 198 -50.00 28.42 -5.80
C GLN A 198 -50.54 29.77 -6.31
N LYS A 199 -50.22 30.16 -7.56
CA LYS A 199 -50.81 31.30 -8.28
C LYS A 199 -51.74 30.81 -9.37
#